data_AF-A0A2A3F8P5-F1
#
_entry.id   AF-A0A2A3F8P5-F1
#
_cell.length_a   1.000
_cell.length_b   1.000
_cell.length_c   1.000
_cell.angle_alpha   90.00
_cell.angle_beta   90.00
_cell.angle_gamma   90.00
#
_symmetry.space_group_name_H-M   'P 1'
#
loop_
_entity.id
_entity.type
_entity.pdbx_description
1 polymer ?
#
loop_
_entity_poly.entity_id
_entity_poly.type
_entity_poly.pdbx_seq_one_letter_code
_entity_poly.pdbx_strand_id
1 'polypeptide(L)'
;MSTTASTLGEELARIGLTVPTDRLEALLTDRVAAVAEQMRITERTARQYFDHDTLRTLARELALSIKEEAPGADLLTLPRTIPMPLPTLGATIAALVEAAALAGVDKDPHEPAPAMALISTLGVLTREHAGDLPTVRVPEPLLTRAARLIENTAALVHHGCPLPPDVAEDVRPHLQKALRDDAARLRALIPDTGRRSGSGLWAVPDDPP
;
A
#
# COMPACT_ATOMS: atom_id res chain seq x y z
N MET A 1 -22.48 11.67 -8.81
CA MET A 1 -21.06 11.43 -9.11
C MET A 1 -20.29 12.68 -8.72
N SER A 2 -19.34 12.57 -7.80
CA SER A 2 -18.59 13.74 -7.32
C SER A 2 -17.62 14.24 -8.40
N THR A 3 -17.79 15.48 -8.87
CA THR A 3 -16.90 16.11 -9.88
C THR A 3 -15.42 16.06 -9.44
N THR A 4 -15.15 16.23 -8.15
CA THR A 4 -13.82 16.19 -7.54
C THR A 4 -13.12 14.83 -7.70
N ALA A 5 -13.85 13.72 -7.53
CA ALA A 5 -13.30 12.37 -7.69
C ALA A 5 -12.96 12.06 -9.15
N SER A 6 -13.80 12.48 -10.08
CA SER A 6 -13.52 12.37 -11.52
C SER A 6 -12.26 13.15 -11.90
N THR A 7 -12.15 14.40 -11.44
CA THR A 7 -10.96 15.23 -11.72
C THR A 7 -9.69 14.62 -11.15
N LEU A 8 -9.71 14.08 -9.92
CA LEU A 8 -8.56 13.38 -9.37
C LEU A 8 -8.20 12.14 -10.19
N GLY A 9 -9.19 11.37 -10.63
CA GLY A 9 -9.00 10.20 -11.50
C GLY A 9 -8.35 10.58 -12.84
N GLU A 10 -8.75 11.69 -13.44
CA GLU A 10 -8.13 12.21 -14.67
C GLU A 10 -6.68 12.63 -14.45
N GLU A 11 -6.36 13.28 -13.33
CA GLU A 11 -4.98 13.66 -12.98
C GLU A 11 -4.08 12.43 -12.78
N LEU A 12 -4.60 11.38 -12.12
CA LEU A 12 -3.92 10.10 -11.95
C LEU A 12 -3.74 9.37 -13.29
N ALA A 13 -4.74 9.40 -14.17
CA ALA A 13 -4.67 8.77 -15.48
C ALA A 13 -3.58 9.41 -16.36
N ARG A 14 -3.38 10.73 -16.27
CA ARG A 14 -2.30 11.43 -17.00
C ARG A 14 -0.90 10.98 -16.62
N ILE A 15 -0.72 10.39 -15.44
CA ILE A 15 0.54 9.83 -14.96
C ILE A 15 0.55 8.29 -14.99
N GLY A 16 -0.42 7.68 -15.70
CA GLY A 16 -0.48 6.25 -15.95
C GLY A 16 -1.12 5.42 -14.84
N LEU A 17 -1.81 6.06 -13.89
CA LEU A 17 -2.48 5.38 -12.77
C LEU A 17 -4.00 5.37 -12.99
N THR A 18 -4.61 4.20 -12.87
CA THR A 18 -6.06 4.04 -12.92
C THR A 18 -6.57 3.56 -11.56
N VAL A 19 -7.50 4.32 -10.98
CA VAL A 19 -8.12 3.99 -9.70
C VAL A 19 -9.64 4.03 -9.88
N PRO A 20 -10.39 3.04 -9.37
CA PRO A 20 -11.85 3.06 -9.38
C PRO A 20 -12.42 4.30 -8.69
N THR A 21 -13.47 4.90 -9.26
CA THR A 21 -14.05 6.16 -8.78
C THR A 21 -14.55 6.07 -7.34
N ASP A 22 -15.13 4.95 -6.93
CA ASP A 22 -15.58 4.68 -5.56
C ASP A 22 -14.42 4.72 -4.55
N ARG A 23 -13.26 4.16 -4.90
CA ARG A 23 -12.05 4.23 -4.07
C ARG A 23 -11.49 5.66 -4.00
N LEU A 24 -11.61 6.45 -5.08
CA LEU A 24 -11.24 7.87 -5.07
C LEU A 24 -12.19 8.71 -4.21
N GLU A 25 -13.49 8.42 -4.23
CA GLU A 25 -14.48 9.10 -3.38
C GLU A 25 -14.21 8.82 -1.89
N ALA A 26 -13.88 7.58 -1.53
CA ALA A 26 -13.48 7.22 -0.16
C ALA A 26 -12.20 7.96 0.26
N LEU A 27 -11.13 7.91 -0.57
CA LEU A 27 -9.87 8.61 -0.31
C LEU A 27 -10.08 10.13 -0.11
N LEU A 28 -10.90 10.75 -0.97
CA LEU A 28 -11.19 12.18 -0.86
C LEU A 28 -12.00 12.49 0.40
N THR A 29 -12.92 11.62 0.81
CA THR A 29 -13.68 11.78 2.05
C THR A 29 -12.75 11.78 3.27
N ASP A 30 -11.85 10.80 3.35
CA ASP A 30 -10.86 10.71 4.43
C ASP A 30 -9.94 11.93 4.45
N ARG A 31 -9.48 12.37 3.27
CA ARG A 31 -8.58 13.53 3.16
C ARG A 31 -9.27 14.84 3.55
N VAL A 32 -10.53 15.02 3.17
CA VAL A 32 -11.36 16.17 3.56
C VAL A 32 -11.55 16.19 5.07
N ALA A 33 -11.87 15.04 5.68
CA ALA A 33 -12.03 14.93 7.14
C ALA A 33 -10.72 15.30 7.86
N ALA A 34 -9.58 14.79 7.40
CA ALA A 34 -8.28 15.11 7.97
C ALA A 34 -7.93 16.61 7.89
N VAL A 35 -8.22 17.26 6.75
CA VAL A 35 -8.02 18.72 6.58
C VAL A 35 -8.96 19.50 7.50
N ALA A 36 -10.23 19.09 7.59
CA ALA A 36 -11.22 19.73 8.47
C ALA A 36 -10.77 19.69 9.94
N GLU A 37 -10.30 18.53 10.40
CA GLU A 37 -9.77 18.34 11.75
C GLU A 37 -8.51 19.19 11.99
N GLN A 38 -7.52 19.10 11.10
CA GLN A 38 -6.26 19.81 11.23
C GLN A 38 -6.45 21.33 11.26
N MET A 39 -7.33 21.87 10.42
CA MET A 39 -7.62 23.30 10.34
C MET A 39 -8.71 23.77 11.31
N ARG A 40 -9.36 22.84 12.04
CA ARG A 40 -10.51 23.11 12.91
C ARG A 40 -11.67 23.83 12.18
N ILE A 41 -11.94 23.41 10.95
CA ILE A 41 -13.03 23.92 10.12
C ILE A 41 -14.05 22.80 9.82
N THR A 42 -15.18 23.16 9.22
CA THR A 42 -16.16 22.15 8.79
C THR A 42 -15.67 21.40 7.55
N GLU A 43 -16.05 20.14 7.37
CA GLU A 43 -15.78 19.40 6.12
C GLU A 43 -16.31 20.13 4.88
N ARG A 44 -17.45 20.83 5.01
CA ARG A 44 -18.01 21.63 3.91
C ARG A 44 -17.03 22.70 3.46
N THR A 45 -16.37 23.37 4.41
CA THR A 45 -15.32 24.36 4.14
C THR A 45 -14.06 23.67 3.63
N ALA A 46 -13.65 22.55 4.22
CA ALA A 46 -12.48 21.78 3.79
C ALA A 46 -12.57 21.34 2.33
N ARG A 47 -13.75 20.90 1.86
CA ARG A 47 -14.00 20.54 0.45
C ARG A 47 -13.68 21.67 -0.53
N GLN A 48 -13.78 22.93 -0.12
CA GLN A 48 -13.49 24.07 -1.00
C GLN A 48 -12.00 24.22 -1.30
N TYR A 49 -11.11 23.62 -0.49
CA TYR A 49 -9.67 23.60 -0.76
C TYR A 49 -9.25 22.54 -1.79
N PHE A 50 -10.13 21.62 -2.19
CA PHE A 50 -9.82 20.60 -3.19
C PHE A 50 -10.17 21.09 -4.60
N ASP A 51 -9.55 22.22 -4.99
CA ASP A 51 -9.61 22.75 -6.34
C ASP A 51 -8.74 21.94 -7.31
N HIS A 52 -8.77 22.32 -8.59
CA HIS A 52 -8.09 21.56 -9.64
C HIS A 52 -6.57 21.46 -9.44
N ASP A 53 -5.91 22.54 -9.02
CA ASP A 53 -4.45 22.54 -8.80
C ASP A 53 -4.08 21.74 -7.55
N THR A 54 -4.90 21.77 -6.51
CA THR A 54 -4.74 20.95 -5.31
C THR A 54 -4.92 19.47 -5.63
N LEU A 55 -5.92 19.10 -6.43
CA LEU A 55 -6.13 17.72 -6.87
C LEU A 55 -4.99 17.21 -7.76
N ARG A 56 -4.46 18.05 -8.65
CA ARG A 56 -3.27 17.74 -9.45
C ARG A 56 -2.05 17.49 -8.56
N THR A 57 -1.86 18.32 -7.53
CA THR A 57 -0.77 18.16 -6.57
C THR A 57 -0.93 16.84 -5.79
N LEU A 58 -2.14 16.57 -5.29
CA LEU A 58 -2.48 15.32 -4.63
C LEU A 58 -2.20 14.10 -5.52
N ALA A 59 -2.59 14.13 -6.80
CA ALA A 59 -2.32 13.03 -7.73
C ALA A 59 -0.81 12.76 -7.88
N ARG A 60 0.00 13.81 -7.98
CA ARG A 60 1.47 13.69 -8.06
C ARG A 60 2.06 13.12 -6.78
N GLU A 61 1.60 13.57 -5.62
CA GLU A 61 2.04 13.06 -4.32
C GLU A 61 1.68 11.58 -4.15
N LEU A 62 0.45 11.19 -4.53
CA LEU A 62 0.01 9.79 -4.52
C LEU A 62 0.85 8.93 -5.46
N ALA A 63 1.19 9.41 -6.65
CA ALA A 63 2.04 8.66 -7.55
C ALA A 63 3.48 8.53 -7.04
N LEU A 64 4.00 9.57 -6.39
CA LEU A 64 5.33 9.54 -5.78
C LEU A 64 5.37 8.55 -4.60
N SER A 65 4.30 8.48 -3.79
CA SER A 65 4.26 7.59 -2.63
C SER A 65 4.25 6.10 -3.00
N ILE A 66 3.72 5.76 -4.18
CA ILE A 66 3.69 4.37 -4.67
C ILE A 66 4.75 4.06 -5.73
N LYS A 67 5.64 5.02 -6.05
CA LYS A 67 6.61 4.88 -7.14
C LYS A 67 7.48 3.63 -6.98
N GLU A 68 7.90 3.34 -5.76
CA GLU A 68 8.74 2.17 -5.42
C GLU A 68 8.01 0.84 -5.62
N GLU A 69 6.67 0.84 -5.66
CA GLU A 69 5.88 -0.35 -6.03
C GLU A 69 5.88 -0.60 -7.53
N ALA A 70 6.39 0.33 -8.35
CA ALA A 70 6.38 0.26 -9.81
C ALA A 70 5.00 -0.18 -10.36
N PRO A 71 3.91 0.55 -10.07
CA PRO A 71 2.54 0.12 -10.37
C PRO A 71 2.38 -0.25 -11.86
N GLY A 72 1.67 -1.35 -12.12
CA GLY A 72 1.47 -1.88 -13.48
C GLY A 72 2.65 -2.65 -14.06
N ALA A 73 3.85 -2.61 -13.45
CA ALA A 73 4.98 -3.41 -13.91
C ALA A 73 4.77 -4.91 -13.66
N ASP A 74 5.16 -5.73 -14.64
CA ASP A 74 5.30 -7.17 -14.49
C ASP A 74 6.55 -7.49 -13.66
N LEU A 75 6.32 -7.93 -12.42
CA LEU A 75 7.36 -8.22 -11.44
C LEU A 75 8.34 -9.30 -11.92
N LEU A 76 7.92 -10.23 -12.78
CA LEU A 76 8.79 -11.31 -13.25
C LEU A 76 9.88 -10.81 -14.22
N THR A 77 9.63 -9.67 -14.87
CA THR A 77 10.54 -9.02 -15.83
C THR A 77 11.53 -8.06 -15.17
N LEU A 78 11.30 -7.71 -13.90
CA LEU A 78 12.12 -6.72 -13.19
C LEU A 78 13.47 -7.31 -12.72
N PRO A 79 14.51 -6.47 -12.56
CA PRO A 79 15.79 -6.90 -12.02
C PRO A 79 15.67 -7.51 -10.62
N ARG A 80 16.23 -8.72 -10.43
CA ARG A 80 16.21 -9.48 -9.17
C ARG A 80 17.39 -9.10 -8.28
N THR A 81 17.35 -7.89 -7.73
CA THR A 81 18.47 -7.23 -7.05
C THR A 81 18.58 -7.51 -5.55
N ILE A 82 17.50 -7.97 -4.90
CA ILE A 82 17.46 -8.13 -3.45
C ILE A 82 17.60 -9.61 -3.07
N PRO A 83 18.57 -10.00 -2.21
CA PRO A 83 18.62 -11.34 -1.67
C PRO A 83 17.63 -11.48 -0.51
N MET A 84 16.63 -12.35 -0.67
CA MET A 84 15.65 -12.67 0.35
C MET A 84 15.97 -14.02 1.00
N PRO A 85 16.23 -14.10 2.32
CA PRO A 85 16.45 -15.37 3.01
C PRO A 85 15.24 -16.29 2.94
N LEU A 86 15.46 -17.61 2.81
CA LEU A 86 14.39 -18.62 2.77
C LEU A 86 13.41 -18.53 3.97
N PRO A 87 13.84 -18.30 5.22
CA PRO A 87 12.89 -18.10 6.32
C PRO A 87 12.01 -16.85 6.13
N THR A 88 12.56 -15.78 5.58
CA THR A 88 11.81 -14.55 5.27
C THR A 88 10.83 -14.78 4.14
N LEU A 89 11.21 -15.55 3.11
CA LEU A 89 10.30 -15.99 2.05
C LEU A 89 9.10 -16.74 2.61
N GLY A 90 9.35 -17.73 3.47
CA GLY A 90 8.29 -18.52 4.13
C GLY A 90 7.35 -17.66 4.96
N ALA A 91 7.89 -16.76 5.79
CA ALA A 91 7.11 -15.81 6.58
C ALA A 91 6.27 -14.89 5.69
N THR A 92 6.83 -14.42 4.58
CA THR A 92 6.11 -13.54 3.63
C THR A 92 4.95 -14.27 2.97
N ILE A 93 5.13 -15.53 2.56
CA ILE A 93 4.05 -16.34 2.00
C ILE A 93 2.94 -16.52 3.05
N ALA A 94 3.30 -16.85 4.30
CA ALA A 94 2.33 -16.99 5.37
C ALA A 94 1.52 -15.70 5.61
N ALA A 95 2.20 -14.56 5.77
CA ALA A 95 1.57 -13.26 5.96
C ALA A 95 0.69 -12.82 4.76
N LEU A 96 1.08 -13.16 3.53
CA LEU A 96 0.25 -12.90 2.35
C LEU A 96 -0.97 -13.81 2.30
N VAL A 97 -0.88 -15.06 2.76
CA VAL A 97 -2.05 -15.95 2.89
C VAL A 97 -3.01 -15.39 3.93
N GLU A 98 -2.53 -14.89 5.07
CA GLU A 98 -3.35 -14.21 6.07
C GLU A 98 -4.03 -12.96 5.49
N ALA A 99 -3.29 -12.16 4.72
CA ALA A 99 -3.85 -11.01 4.01
C ALA A 99 -4.96 -11.40 3.02
N ALA A 100 -4.75 -12.47 2.24
CA ALA A 100 -5.74 -13.00 1.31
C ALA A 100 -6.99 -13.53 2.04
N ALA A 101 -6.80 -14.24 3.15
CA ALA A 101 -7.90 -14.80 3.95
C ALA A 101 -8.77 -13.70 4.55
N LEU A 102 -8.15 -12.66 5.13
CA LEU A 102 -8.86 -11.51 5.70
C LEU A 102 -9.60 -10.69 4.63
N ALA A 103 -8.97 -10.46 3.49
CA ALA A 103 -9.60 -9.82 2.33
C ALA A 103 -10.82 -10.60 1.82
N GLY A 104 -10.75 -11.94 1.85
CA GLY A 104 -11.86 -12.81 1.42
C GLY A 104 -13.11 -12.73 2.32
N VAL A 105 -13.00 -12.14 3.52
CA VAL A 105 -14.14 -11.94 4.42
C VAL A 105 -15.06 -10.81 3.94
N ASP A 106 -14.54 -9.83 3.17
CA ASP A 106 -15.28 -8.62 2.77
C ASP A 106 -16.28 -8.84 1.61
N LYS A 107 -16.60 -10.10 1.28
CA LYS A 107 -17.54 -10.52 0.20
C LYS A 107 -17.21 -10.01 -1.21
N ASP A 108 -16.21 -9.16 -1.40
CA ASP A 108 -15.66 -8.84 -2.71
C ASP A 108 -14.71 -9.97 -3.15
N PRO A 109 -15.07 -10.75 -4.19
CA PRO A 109 -14.25 -11.88 -4.65
C PRO A 109 -12.90 -11.46 -5.23
N HIS A 110 -12.68 -10.17 -5.51
CA HIS A 110 -11.43 -9.66 -6.07
C HIS A 110 -10.42 -9.18 -5.03
N GLU A 111 -10.85 -8.91 -3.79
CA GLU A 111 -9.95 -8.40 -2.76
C GLU A 111 -8.77 -9.33 -2.40
N PRO A 112 -8.88 -10.67 -2.47
CA PRO A 112 -7.73 -11.55 -2.26
C PRO A 112 -6.68 -11.52 -3.39
N ALA A 113 -7.04 -11.03 -4.58
CA ALA A 113 -6.23 -11.18 -5.79
C ALA A 113 -4.80 -10.59 -5.69
N PRO A 114 -4.57 -9.41 -5.09
CA PRO A 114 -3.22 -8.86 -4.95
C PRO A 114 -2.28 -9.75 -4.14
N ALA A 115 -2.75 -10.30 -3.02
CA ALA A 115 -1.98 -11.21 -2.18
C ALA A 115 -1.63 -12.50 -2.93
N MET A 116 -2.63 -13.10 -3.59
CA MET A 116 -2.47 -14.31 -4.38
C MET A 116 -1.48 -14.13 -5.55
N ALA A 117 -1.51 -12.98 -6.22
CA ALA A 117 -0.56 -12.65 -7.28
C ALA A 117 0.89 -12.55 -6.76
N LEU A 118 1.09 -11.96 -5.59
CA LEU A 118 2.42 -11.87 -4.96
C LEU A 118 2.92 -13.25 -4.51
N ILE A 119 2.05 -14.09 -3.91
CA ILE A 119 2.37 -15.48 -3.56
C ILE A 119 2.80 -16.28 -4.80
N SER A 120 2.01 -16.18 -5.88
CA SER A 120 2.31 -16.83 -7.15
C SER A 120 3.68 -16.37 -7.70
N THR A 121 3.92 -15.06 -7.70
CA THR A 121 5.20 -14.47 -8.15
C THR A 121 6.37 -15.01 -7.33
N LEU A 122 6.27 -15.05 -6.00
CA LEU A 122 7.27 -15.62 -5.12
C LEU A 122 7.53 -17.11 -5.43
N GLY A 123 6.48 -17.88 -5.69
CA GLY A 123 6.58 -19.29 -6.09
C GLY A 123 7.34 -19.50 -7.40
N VAL A 124 7.06 -18.66 -8.42
CA VAL A 124 7.79 -18.69 -9.70
C VAL A 124 9.25 -18.33 -9.50
N LEU A 125 9.55 -17.24 -8.80
CA LEU A 125 10.93 -16.82 -8.52
C LEU A 125 11.72 -17.87 -7.73
N THR A 126 11.06 -18.57 -6.81
CA THR A 126 11.65 -19.66 -6.04
C THR A 126 11.91 -20.88 -6.91
N ARG A 127 10.99 -21.24 -7.81
CA ARG A 127 11.17 -22.36 -8.76
C ARG A 127 12.31 -22.11 -9.74
N GLU A 128 12.44 -20.88 -10.22
CA GLU A 128 13.50 -20.46 -11.14
C GLU A 128 14.85 -20.24 -10.44
N HIS A 129 14.89 -20.30 -9.11
CA HIS A 129 16.13 -20.18 -8.38
C HIS A 129 17.07 -21.35 -8.71
N ALA A 130 18.11 -21.06 -9.49
CA ALA A 130 19.18 -22.00 -9.79
C ALA A 130 20.26 -21.89 -8.70
N GLY A 131 20.27 -22.83 -7.76
CA GLY A 131 21.37 -23.00 -6.79
C GLY A 131 20.94 -23.55 -5.44
N ASP A 132 21.91 -24.07 -4.68
CA ASP A 132 21.75 -24.53 -3.30
C ASP A 132 21.83 -23.37 -2.27
N LEU A 133 21.67 -22.11 -2.73
CA LEU A 133 21.90 -20.93 -1.91
C LEU A 133 20.72 -20.66 -0.96
N PRO A 134 20.97 -20.17 0.27
CA PRO A 134 19.93 -19.97 1.28
C PRO A 134 19.02 -18.75 1.02
N THR A 135 19.10 -18.13 -0.16
CA THR A 135 18.41 -16.89 -0.49
C THR A 135 17.84 -16.90 -1.91
N VAL A 136 16.58 -16.49 -2.06
CA VAL A 136 15.95 -16.24 -3.37
C VAL A 136 16.18 -14.79 -3.77
N ARG A 137 16.55 -14.55 -5.03
CA ARG A 137 16.74 -13.20 -5.57
C ARG A 137 15.41 -12.65 -6.06
N VAL A 138 14.98 -11.52 -5.52
CA VAL A 138 13.66 -10.92 -5.82
C VAL A 138 13.82 -9.46 -6.25
N PRO A 139 12.88 -8.92 -7.04
CA PRO A 139 12.86 -7.50 -7.38
C PRO A 139 12.36 -6.67 -6.20
N GLU A 140 12.94 -5.48 -6.02
CA GLU A 140 12.57 -4.56 -4.94
C GLU A 140 11.07 -4.21 -4.92
N PRO A 141 10.41 -3.88 -6.06
CA PRO A 141 8.97 -3.59 -6.06
C PRO A 141 8.09 -4.73 -5.55
N LEU A 142 8.53 -6.00 -5.64
CA LEU A 142 7.81 -7.11 -5.03
C LEU A 142 7.78 -6.99 -3.51
N LEU A 143 8.92 -6.64 -2.91
CA LEU A 143 9.05 -6.47 -1.46
C LEU A 143 8.23 -5.27 -0.99
N THR A 144 8.29 -4.14 -1.71
CA THR A 144 7.51 -2.94 -1.38
C THR A 144 6.00 -3.23 -1.40
N ARG A 145 5.50 -3.89 -2.46
CA ARG A 145 4.08 -4.27 -2.58
C ARG A 145 3.65 -5.23 -1.46
N ALA A 146 4.46 -6.26 -1.18
CA ALA A 146 4.17 -7.22 -0.12
C ALA A 146 4.16 -6.55 1.26
N ALA A 147 5.17 -5.74 1.56
CA ALA A 147 5.29 -5.05 2.83
C ALA A 147 4.15 -4.05 3.06
N ARG A 148 3.69 -3.34 2.02
CA ARG A 148 2.50 -2.48 2.11
C ARG A 148 1.24 -3.31 2.36
N LEU A 149 1.04 -4.39 1.62
CA LEU A 149 -0.17 -5.20 1.76
C LEU A 149 -0.30 -5.78 3.16
N ILE A 150 0.80 -6.36 3.68
CA ILE A 150 0.85 -6.94 5.03
C ILE A 150 0.64 -5.86 6.10
N GLU A 151 1.19 -4.64 5.95
CA GLU A 151 0.92 -3.54 6.89
C GLU A 151 -0.53 -3.08 6.86
N ASN A 152 -1.11 -2.94 5.67
CA ASN A 152 -2.51 -2.57 5.54
C ASN A 152 -3.39 -3.62 6.21
N THR A 153 -3.09 -4.92 6.03
CA THR A 153 -3.75 -6.01 6.75
C THR A 153 -3.57 -5.87 8.26
N ALA A 154 -2.37 -5.60 8.76
CA ALA A 154 -2.14 -5.38 10.19
C ALA A 154 -2.95 -4.19 10.75
N ALA A 155 -3.12 -3.12 9.96
CA ALA A 155 -3.96 -1.99 10.32
C ALA A 155 -5.45 -2.37 10.36
N LEU A 156 -5.95 -3.13 9.37
CA LEU A 156 -7.32 -3.63 9.38
C LEU A 156 -7.59 -4.52 10.61
N VAL A 157 -6.66 -5.41 10.93
CA VAL A 157 -6.73 -6.26 12.14
C VAL A 157 -6.78 -5.40 13.39
N HIS A 158 -5.97 -4.33 13.47
CA HIS A 158 -5.99 -3.37 14.58
C HIS A 158 -7.33 -2.66 14.73
N HIS A 159 -7.94 -2.28 13.61
CA HIS A 159 -9.22 -1.57 13.56
C HIS A 159 -10.44 -2.48 13.72
N GLY A 160 -10.23 -3.76 14.02
CA GLY A 160 -11.32 -4.69 14.34
C GLY A 160 -12.01 -5.26 13.11
N CYS A 161 -11.30 -5.41 11.98
CA CYS A 161 -11.87 -6.11 10.83
C CYS A 161 -12.34 -7.52 11.22
N PRO A 162 -13.40 -8.05 10.59
CA PRO A 162 -13.82 -9.43 10.80
C PRO A 162 -12.67 -10.40 10.55
N LEU A 163 -12.49 -11.37 11.45
CA LEU A 163 -11.54 -12.47 11.25
C LEU A 163 -12.20 -13.62 10.49
N PRO A 164 -11.42 -14.52 9.86
CA PRO A 164 -11.95 -15.76 9.33
C PRO A 164 -12.71 -16.56 10.40
N PRO A 165 -13.78 -17.31 10.02
CA PRO A 165 -14.71 -17.93 10.97
C PRO A 165 -14.08 -18.97 11.90
N ASP A 166 -12.92 -19.50 11.53
CA ASP A 166 -12.12 -20.47 12.28
C ASP A 166 -11.01 -19.84 13.13
N VAL A 167 -10.85 -18.52 13.10
CA VAL A 167 -9.85 -17.78 13.88
C VAL A 167 -10.50 -17.14 15.10
N ALA A 168 -9.99 -17.49 16.28
CA ALA A 168 -10.49 -16.96 17.54
C ALA A 168 -10.06 -15.49 17.76
N GLU A 169 -10.96 -14.69 18.32
CA GLU A 169 -10.79 -13.23 18.49
C GLU A 169 -9.65 -12.86 19.45
N ASP A 170 -9.34 -13.72 20.42
CA ASP A 170 -8.23 -13.56 21.36
C ASP A 170 -6.84 -13.64 20.69
N VAL A 171 -6.76 -14.20 19.48
CA VAL A 171 -5.54 -14.24 18.66
C VAL A 171 -5.25 -12.90 17.99
N ARG A 172 -6.24 -12.00 17.87
CA ARG A 172 -6.10 -10.71 17.14
C ARG A 172 -4.84 -9.92 17.49
N PRO A 173 -4.46 -9.70 18.78
CA PRO A 173 -3.27 -8.93 19.11
C PRO A 173 -1.98 -9.60 18.62
N HIS A 174 -1.94 -10.94 18.66
CA HIS A 174 -0.79 -11.72 18.19
C HIS A 174 -0.67 -11.67 16.66
N LEU A 175 -1.79 -11.84 15.95
CA LEU A 175 -1.86 -11.73 14.49
C LEU A 175 -1.43 -10.34 14.01
N GLN A 176 -1.96 -9.28 14.63
CA GLN A 176 -1.58 -7.90 14.34
C GLN A 176 -0.06 -7.70 14.49
N LYS A 177 0.52 -8.20 15.58
CA LYS A 177 1.94 -8.07 15.86
C LYS A 177 2.79 -8.84 14.84
N ALA A 178 2.41 -10.08 14.52
CA ALA A 178 3.12 -10.91 13.55
C ALA A 178 3.18 -10.24 12.17
N LEU A 179 2.04 -9.76 11.66
CA LEU A 179 1.97 -9.03 10.39
C LEU A 179 2.86 -7.78 10.38
N ARG A 180 2.87 -6.99 11.48
CA ARG A 180 3.77 -5.83 11.60
C ARG A 180 5.25 -6.23 11.59
N ASP A 181 5.61 -7.26 12.34
CA ASP A 181 6.99 -7.75 12.41
C ASP A 181 7.46 -8.28 11.03
N ASP A 182 6.59 -8.95 10.29
CA ASP A 182 6.89 -9.47 8.95
C ASP A 182 7.02 -8.36 7.91
N ALA A 183 6.15 -7.36 7.92
CA ALA A 183 6.30 -6.22 7.03
C ALA A 183 7.55 -5.38 7.34
N ALA A 184 7.88 -5.20 8.62
CA ALA A 184 9.12 -4.54 9.04
C ALA A 184 10.36 -5.32 8.56
N ARG A 185 10.31 -6.65 8.62
CA ARG A 185 11.36 -7.53 8.10
C ARG A 185 11.56 -7.37 6.60
N LEU A 186 10.48 -7.25 5.83
CA LEU A 186 10.55 -7.00 4.39
C LEU A 186 11.16 -5.64 4.08
N ARG A 187 10.74 -4.57 4.78
CA ARG A 187 11.32 -3.23 4.63
C ARG A 187 12.81 -3.20 4.92
N ALA A 188 13.26 -3.95 5.92
CA ALA A 188 14.68 -4.03 6.27
C ALA A 188 15.55 -4.68 5.17
N LEU A 189 14.96 -5.39 4.20
CA LEU A 189 15.68 -5.94 3.04
C LEU A 189 15.85 -4.91 1.91
N ILE A 190 15.03 -3.87 1.89
CA ILE A 190 15.06 -2.84 0.86
C ILE A 190 16.18 -1.85 1.22
N PRO A 191 17.18 -1.65 0.34
CA PRO A 191 18.23 -0.67 0.57
C PRO A 191 17.63 0.73 0.72
N ASP A 192 18.16 1.54 1.64
CA ASP A 192 17.82 2.96 1.74
C ASP A 192 18.42 3.72 0.53
N THR A 193 17.88 3.52 -0.68
CA THR A 193 18.37 4.18 -1.90
C THR A 193 17.82 5.61 -2.08
N GLY A 194 17.02 6.13 -1.12
CA GLY A 194 16.15 7.26 -1.43
C GLY A 194 15.72 8.20 -0.31
N ARG A 195 16.19 8.11 0.94
CA ARG A 195 16.05 9.24 1.89
C ARG A 195 16.95 10.42 1.49
N ARG A 196 16.73 11.01 0.31
CA ARG A 196 16.95 12.44 0.15
C ARG A 196 15.83 13.12 0.92
N SER A 197 16.18 13.55 2.12
CA SER A 197 15.51 14.55 2.94
C SER A 197 14.33 15.25 2.24
N GLY A 198 13.14 14.74 2.48
CA GLY A 198 11.87 15.44 2.29
C GLY A 198 11.26 15.77 3.65
N SER A 199 12.08 16.21 4.61
CA SER A 199 11.56 16.97 5.73
C SER A 199 11.14 18.34 5.19
N GLY A 200 9.83 18.58 5.16
CA GLY A 200 9.23 19.91 5.02
C GLY A 200 8.51 20.15 3.70
N LEU A 201 7.19 19.87 3.63
CA LEU A 201 6.33 20.39 2.56
C LEU A 201 4.88 20.67 3.04
N TRP A 202 4.73 21.12 4.30
CA TRP A 202 3.62 22.00 4.68
C TRP A 202 4.21 23.27 5.30
N ALA A 203 4.99 24.00 4.50
CA ALA A 203 5.09 25.44 4.68
C ALA A 203 3.95 26.03 3.87
N VAL A 204 2.89 26.43 4.58
CA VAL A 204 1.87 27.34 4.05
C VAL A 204 2.61 28.60 3.58
N PRO A 205 2.23 29.25 2.46
CA PRO A 205 2.78 30.55 2.11
C PRO A 205 2.50 31.52 3.27
N ASP A 206 3.54 32.14 3.84
CA ASP A 206 3.33 33.28 4.72
C ASP A 206 2.60 34.37 3.92
N ASP A 207 1.47 34.85 4.45
CA ASP A 207 0.73 35.97 3.87
C ASP A 207 1.67 37.18 3.65
N PRO A 208 1.55 37.91 2.54
CA PRO A 208 2.36 39.11 2.34
C PRO A 208 1.89 40.25 3.26
N PRO A 209 2.78 41.21 3.60
CA PRO A 209 2.49 42.34 4.49
C PRO A 209 1.47 43.33 3.91
#